data_AF-A0A846EKT1-F1
#
_entry.id   AF-A0A846EKT1-F1
#
_cell.length_a   1.000
_cell.length_b   1.000
_cell.length_c   1.000
_cell.angle_alpha   90.00
_cell.angle_beta   90.00
_cell.angle_gamma   90.00
#
_symmetry.space_group_name_H-M   'P 1'
#
loop_
_entity.id
_entity.type
_entity.pdbx_description
1 polymer ?
#
loop_
_entity_poly.entity_id
_entity_poly.type
_entity_poly.pdbx_seq_one_letter_code
_entity_poly.pdbx_strand_id
1 'polypeptide(L)'
;MTRKKTGSAKTTRSNKETYEVMIKAIGKKYGDIFTSDELLHFPCQHLCTIDKLWVKYSDGRFGFSIQKEMYESIAGKPNAKYDKEALNKLCKTVGWRKEEGDFINYSELYFNTKITSGYLPLCVVWGRNFGCFGRSWRKLYDLFSRIETCKP
;
A
#
# COMPACT_ATOMS: atom_id res chain seq x y z
N MET A 1 34.04 -7.10 2.94
CA MET A 1 32.76 -7.77 3.26
C MET A 1 31.60 -6.92 2.71
N THR A 2 31.30 -7.04 1.40
CA THR A 2 30.15 -7.75 0.82
C THR A 2 28.76 -7.17 1.12
N ARG A 3 28.32 -6.32 0.17
CA ARG A 3 26.97 -6.17 -0.43
C ARG A 3 25.73 -6.25 0.50
N LYS A 4 25.03 -5.11 0.66
CA LYS A 4 23.56 -4.99 0.80
C LYS A 4 23.11 -3.52 0.65
N LYS A 5 23.17 -2.96 -0.57
CA LYS A 5 22.59 -1.63 -0.89
C LYS A 5 21.63 -1.62 -2.08
N THR A 6 21.43 -2.75 -2.75
CA THR A 6 20.72 -2.81 -4.05
C THR A 6 19.21 -3.07 -3.95
N GLY A 7 18.72 -3.69 -2.87
CA GLY A 7 17.30 -4.00 -2.70
C GLY A 7 16.45 -2.76 -2.36
N SER A 8 16.91 -1.93 -1.42
CA SER A 8 16.20 -0.75 -0.93
C SER A 8 15.93 0.29 -2.04
N ALA A 9 16.94 0.64 -2.84
CA ALA A 9 16.80 1.63 -3.92
C ALA A 9 15.85 1.19 -5.04
N LYS A 10 15.83 -0.11 -5.39
CA LYS A 10 14.92 -0.65 -6.39
C LYS A 10 13.46 -0.61 -5.89
N THR A 11 13.25 -0.97 -4.62
CA THR A 11 11.95 -0.88 -3.95
C THR A 11 11.41 0.55 -3.89
N THR A 12 12.26 1.54 -3.56
CA THR A 12 11.87 2.97 -3.58
C THR A 12 11.38 3.42 -4.94
N ARG A 13 12.11 3.04 -5.98
CA ARG A 13 11.75 3.40 -7.35
C ARG A 13 10.42 2.77 -7.77
N SER A 14 10.23 1.47 -7.55
CA SER A 14 8.98 0.79 -7.91
C SER A 14 7.77 1.33 -7.14
N ASN A 15 7.95 1.73 -5.89
CA ASN A 15 6.88 2.33 -5.11
C ASN A 15 6.49 3.73 -5.64
N LYS A 16 7.48 4.55 -5.99
CA LYS A 16 7.26 5.86 -6.61
C LYS A 16 6.57 5.72 -7.98
N GLU A 17 7.04 4.79 -8.81
CA GLU A 17 6.44 4.48 -10.12
C GLU A 17 4.99 3.99 -9.96
N THR A 18 4.68 3.20 -8.92
CA THR A 18 3.31 2.76 -8.64
C THR A 18 2.38 3.95 -8.38
N TYR A 19 2.79 4.88 -7.51
CA TYR A 19 2.02 6.10 -7.26
C TYR A 19 1.84 6.94 -8.53
N GLU A 20 2.91 7.14 -9.31
CA GLU A 20 2.90 7.91 -10.55
C GLU A 20 1.93 7.33 -11.59
N VAL A 21 1.95 6.01 -11.78
CA VAL A 21 1.03 5.34 -12.71
C VAL A 21 -0.40 5.44 -12.21
N MET A 22 -0.65 5.24 -10.91
CA MET A 22 -2.00 5.33 -10.35
C MET A 22 -2.59 6.74 -10.44
N ILE A 23 -1.82 7.77 -10.09
CA ILE A 23 -2.35 9.15 -10.10
C ILE A 23 -2.61 9.62 -11.54
N LYS A 24 -1.75 9.21 -12.48
CA LYS A 24 -1.93 9.48 -13.91
C LYS A 24 -3.13 8.74 -14.50
N ALA A 25 -3.42 7.51 -14.05
CA ALA A 25 -4.54 6.71 -14.53
C ALA A 25 -5.91 7.37 -14.29
N ILE A 26 -6.02 8.25 -13.29
CA ILE A 26 -7.23 9.03 -13.00
C ILE A 26 -7.12 10.49 -13.45
N GLY A 27 -6.16 10.81 -14.32
CA GLY A 27 -6.01 12.14 -14.93
C GLY A 27 -5.46 13.22 -13.99
N LYS A 28 -4.92 12.86 -12.82
CA LYS A 28 -4.40 13.80 -11.83
C LYS A 28 -2.91 14.05 -12.01
N LYS A 29 -2.43 15.16 -11.45
CA LYS A 29 -1.03 15.58 -11.55
C LYS A 29 -0.20 14.87 -10.49
N TYR A 30 1.08 14.67 -10.81
CA TYR A 30 2.02 14.16 -9.83
C TYR A 30 2.05 15.06 -8.58
N GLY A 31 1.84 14.45 -7.43
CA GLY A 31 1.82 15.13 -6.14
C GLY A 31 0.41 15.34 -5.56
N ASP A 32 -0.63 15.12 -6.36
CA ASP A 32 -2.02 15.18 -5.89
C ASP A 32 -2.35 14.00 -4.96
N ILE A 33 -3.39 14.18 -4.15
CA ILE A 33 -3.87 13.18 -3.19
C ILE A 33 -5.13 12.53 -3.75
N PHE A 34 -5.23 11.20 -3.65
CA PHE A 34 -6.47 10.49 -3.97
C PHE A 34 -7.60 10.83 -3.00
N THR A 35 -8.80 11.08 -3.52
CA THR A 35 -10.03 11.10 -2.71
C THR A 35 -10.52 9.67 -2.47
N SER A 36 -11.42 9.48 -1.50
CA SER A 36 -12.06 8.17 -1.29
C SER A 36 -12.86 7.73 -2.52
N ASP A 37 -13.57 8.67 -3.16
CA ASP A 37 -14.36 8.41 -4.36
C ASP A 37 -13.48 7.94 -5.53
N GLU A 38 -12.33 8.59 -5.75
CA GLU A 38 -11.37 8.20 -6.78
C GLU A 38 -10.82 6.79 -6.58
N LEU A 39 -10.65 6.35 -5.32
CA LEU A 39 -10.17 5.00 -5.00
C LEU A 39 -11.28 3.96 -5.16
N LEU A 40 -12.50 4.29 -4.74
CA LEU A 40 -13.68 3.44 -4.91
C LEU A 40 -14.06 3.24 -6.38
N HIS A 41 -13.74 4.21 -7.24
CA HIS A 41 -13.99 4.16 -8.69
C HIS A 41 -12.74 3.90 -9.53
N PHE A 42 -11.61 3.58 -8.91
CA PHE A 42 -10.33 3.43 -9.61
C PHE A 42 -10.43 2.35 -10.72
N PRO A 43 -9.93 2.57 -11.95
CA PRO A 43 -10.13 1.63 -13.04
C PRO A 43 -9.59 0.22 -12.73
N CYS A 44 -10.44 -0.80 -12.84
CA CYS A 44 -10.09 -2.17 -12.44
C CYS A 44 -8.92 -2.74 -13.24
N GLN A 45 -8.88 -2.49 -14.55
CA GLN A 45 -7.78 -2.95 -15.40
C GLN A 45 -6.42 -2.46 -14.89
N HIS A 46 -6.34 -1.17 -14.50
CA HIS A 46 -5.11 -0.61 -13.96
C HIS A 46 -4.78 -1.21 -12.58
N LEU A 47 -5.75 -1.29 -11.68
CA LEU A 47 -5.53 -1.82 -10.33
C LEU A 47 -5.08 -3.28 -10.35
N CYS A 48 -5.78 -4.13 -11.10
CA CYS A 48 -5.46 -5.54 -11.23
C CYS A 48 -4.10 -5.76 -11.92
N THR A 49 -3.73 -4.90 -12.89
CA THR A 49 -2.42 -4.98 -13.53
C THR A 49 -1.31 -4.65 -12.55
N ILE A 50 -1.45 -3.56 -11.80
CA ILE A 50 -0.47 -3.14 -10.79
C ILE A 50 -0.30 -4.21 -9.73
N ASP A 51 -1.41 -4.74 -9.20
CA ASP A 51 -1.39 -5.79 -8.19
C ASP A 51 -0.70 -7.06 -8.70
N LYS A 52 -1.06 -7.54 -9.90
CA LYS A 52 -0.43 -8.71 -10.52
C LYS A 52 1.08 -8.53 -10.72
N LEU A 53 1.54 -7.33 -11.09
CA LEU A 53 2.95 -7.04 -11.24
C LEU A 53 3.67 -7.10 -9.89
N TRP A 54 3.10 -6.53 -8.83
CA TRP A 54 3.66 -6.62 -7.49
C TRP A 54 3.76 -8.06 -7.03
N VAL A 55 2.69 -8.84 -7.15
CA VAL A 55 2.66 -10.26 -6.74
C VAL A 55 3.70 -11.06 -7.53
N LYS A 56 3.73 -10.91 -8.86
CA LYS A 56 4.64 -11.67 -9.73
C LYS A 56 6.11 -11.39 -9.46
N TYR A 57 6.50 -10.12 -9.31
CA TYR A 57 7.91 -9.73 -9.16
C TYR A 57 8.39 -9.71 -7.71
N SER A 58 7.54 -10.09 -6.76
CA SER A 58 7.88 -10.22 -5.34
C SER A 58 7.82 -11.65 -4.81
N ASP A 59 7.69 -12.65 -5.69
CA ASP A 59 7.45 -14.05 -5.33
C ASP A 59 6.23 -14.20 -4.40
N GLY A 60 5.15 -13.48 -4.71
CA GLY A 60 3.89 -13.52 -3.95
C GLY A 60 3.91 -12.78 -2.62
N ARG A 61 4.96 -12.00 -2.32
CA ARG A 61 5.12 -11.34 -1.01
C ARG A 61 4.45 -9.96 -0.93
N PHE A 62 4.26 -9.29 -2.05
CA PHE A 62 3.79 -7.90 -2.11
C PHE A 62 2.64 -7.78 -3.10
N GLY A 63 1.76 -6.82 -2.83
CA GLY A 63 0.53 -6.61 -3.57
C GLY A 63 -0.54 -6.03 -2.67
N PHE A 64 -1.45 -5.27 -3.26
CA PHE A 64 -2.60 -4.77 -2.54
C PHE A 64 -3.59 -5.90 -2.20
N SER A 65 -3.66 -6.96 -3.02
CA SER A 65 -4.40 -8.19 -2.72
C SER A 65 -3.85 -8.91 -1.49
N ILE A 66 -2.52 -9.00 -1.37
CA ILE A 66 -1.85 -9.56 -0.18
C ILE A 66 -2.16 -8.72 1.06
N GLN A 67 -2.10 -7.39 0.94
CA GLN A 67 -2.47 -6.48 2.04
C GLN A 67 -3.94 -6.64 2.46
N LYS A 68 -4.86 -6.80 1.49
CA LYS A 68 -6.27 -7.07 1.75
C LYS A 68 -6.47 -8.40 2.47
N GLU A 69 -5.82 -9.47 2.02
CA GLU A 69 -5.92 -10.79 2.65
C GLU A 69 -5.44 -10.73 4.11
N MET A 70 -4.32 -10.05 4.36
CA MET A 70 -3.83 -9.81 5.71
C MET A 70 -4.83 -9.01 6.55
N TYR A 71 -5.46 -7.98 5.98
CA TYR A 71 -6.50 -7.21 6.64
C TYR A 71 -7.69 -8.09 7.05
N GLU A 72 -8.18 -8.94 6.15
CA GLU A 72 -9.29 -9.86 6.42
C GLU A 72 -8.96 -10.91 7.47
N SER A 73 -7.72 -11.44 7.43
CA SER A 73 -7.19 -12.33 8.45
C SER A 73 -7.16 -11.66 9.84
N ILE A 74 -6.69 -10.41 9.91
CA ILE A 74 -6.65 -9.63 11.15
C ILE A 74 -8.05 -9.30 11.66
N ALA A 75 -8.97 -8.96 10.75
CA ALA A 75 -10.37 -8.67 11.07
C ALA A 75 -11.20 -9.93 11.39
N GLY A 76 -10.62 -11.12 11.19
CA GLY A 76 -11.22 -12.41 11.54
C GLY A 76 -12.37 -12.85 10.64
N LYS A 77 -12.53 -12.26 9.45
CA LYS A 77 -13.61 -12.61 8.51
C LYS A 77 -13.28 -12.24 7.07
N PRO A 78 -13.72 -13.05 6.08
CA PRO A 78 -13.62 -12.68 4.67
C PRO A 78 -14.50 -11.47 4.38
N ASN A 79 -14.09 -10.64 3.42
CA ASN A 79 -14.80 -9.42 3.01
C ASN A 79 -15.11 -8.50 4.20
N ALA A 80 -14.16 -8.38 5.12
CA ALA A 80 -14.30 -7.55 6.30
C ALA A 80 -14.67 -6.12 5.90
N LYS A 81 -15.75 -5.61 6.50
CA LYS A 81 -16.13 -4.19 6.40
C LYS A 81 -15.10 -3.32 7.11
N TYR A 82 -15.09 -2.03 6.76
CA TYR A 82 -14.21 -1.03 7.37
C TYR A 82 -14.11 -1.19 8.88
N ASP A 83 -12.92 -1.55 9.32
CA ASP A 83 -12.57 -1.74 10.71
C ASP A 83 -11.26 -0.99 10.93
N LYS A 84 -11.38 0.08 11.71
CA LYS A 84 -10.26 0.93 12.04
C LYS A 84 -9.21 0.08 12.76
N GLU A 85 -9.53 -0.57 13.87
CA GLU A 85 -8.56 -1.31 14.68
C GLU A 85 -7.84 -2.41 13.90
N ALA A 86 -8.53 -3.11 13.00
CA ALA A 86 -7.90 -4.08 12.11
C ALA A 86 -6.91 -3.42 11.13
N LEU A 87 -7.23 -2.26 10.55
CA LEU A 87 -6.29 -1.49 9.71
C LEU A 87 -5.09 -0.97 10.52
N ASN A 88 -5.30 -0.60 11.80
CA ASN A 88 -4.19 -0.25 12.69
C ASN A 88 -3.20 -1.39 12.77
N LYS A 89 -3.73 -2.57 13.11
CA LYS A 89 -2.97 -3.77 13.37
C LYS A 89 -2.28 -4.23 12.09
N LEU A 90 -2.95 -4.14 10.94
CA LEU A 90 -2.31 -4.33 9.64
C LEU A 90 -1.10 -3.42 9.48
N CYS A 91 -1.25 -2.10 9.66
CA CYS A 91 -0.15 -1.14 9.51
C CYS A 91 1.03 -1.45 10.43
N LYS A 92 0.78 -1.97 11.65
CA LYS A 92 1.85 -2.46 12.54
C LYS A 92 2.48 -3.75 12.00
N THR A 93 1.67 -4.74 11.62
CA THR A 93 2.12 -6.05 11.13
C THR A 93 2.97 -5.95 9.87
N VAL A 94 2.58 -5.08 8.92
CA VAL A 94 3.37 -4.86 7.70
C VAL A 94 4.57 -3.96 7.98
N GLY A 95 4.64 -3.26 9.11
CA GLY A 95 5.79 -2.42 9.46
C GLY A 95 5.72 -0.99 8.90
N TRP A 96 4.52 -0.42 8.77
CA TRP A 96 4.29 0.99 8.48
C TRP A 96 4.19 1.86 9.73
N ARG A 97 4.07 1.24 10.91
CA ARG A 97 4.04 1.91 12.22
C ARG A 97 5.07 1.31 13.17
N LYS A 98 5.59 2.16 14.06
CA LYS A 98 6.38 1.78 15.23
C LYS A 98 5.45 1.16 16.28
N GLU A 99 6.05 0.41 17.20
CA GLU A 99 5.31 -0.21 18.31
C GLU A 99 4.63 0.85 19.19
N GLU A 100 5.33 1.96 19.45
CA GLU A 100 4.83 3.12 20.22
C GLU A 100 3.75 3.93 19.48
N GLY A 101 3.36 3.51 18.28
CA GLY A 101 2.19 4.02 17.57
C GLY A 101 2.48 5.07 16.52
N ASP A 102 3.68 5.61 16.39
CA ASP A 102 3.94 6.56 15.30
C ASP A 102 4.07 5.85 13.95
N PHE A 103 3.61 6.50 12.88
CA PHE A 103 3.94 6.04 11.53
C PHE A 103 5.43 6.24 11.29
N ILE A 104 6.05 5.26 10.63
CA ILE A 104 7.45 5.34 10.28
C ILE A 104 7.61 6.40 9.18
N ASN A 105 8.62 7.27 9.31
CA ASN A 105 8.92 8.27 8.28
C ASN A 105 9.24 7.58 6.95
N TYR A 106 8.95 8.26 5.84
CA TYR A 106 9.20 7.70 4.51
C TYR A 106 10.66 7.32 4.26
N SER A 107 11.61 8.09 4.80
CA SER A 107 13.03 7.73 4.77
C SER A 107 13.30 6.43 5.51
N GLU A 108 12.75 6.26 6.71
CA GLU A 108 12.91 5.07 7.56
C GLU A 108 12.26 3.81 6.97
N LEU A 109 11.17 3.95 6.19
CA LEU A 109 10.54 2.82 5.49
C LEU A 109 11.56 2.11 4.58
N TYR A 110 12.34 2.84 3.79
CA TYR A 110 13.29 2.22 2.86
C TYR A 110 14.53 1.60 3.50
N PHE A 111 14.87 2.01 4.72
CA PHE A 111 16.02 1.48 5.45
C PHE A 111 15.62 0.40 6.46
N ASN A 112 14.32 0.13 6.63
CA ASN A 112 13.87 -0.93 7.52
C ASN A 112 14.25 -2.30 6.95
N THR A 113 15.10 -3.02 7.69
CA THR A 113 15.59 -4.34 7.30
C THR A 113 14.60 -5.47 7.57
N LYS A 114 13.48 -5.20 8.27
CA LYS A 114 12.40 -6.17 8.53
C LYS A 114 11.29 -6.00 7.49
N ILE A 115 11.54 -6.45 6.27
CA ILE A 115 10.53 -6.46 5.21
C ILE A 115 9.62 -7.69 5.38
N THR A 116 8.41 -7.49 5.88
CA THR A 116 7.36 -8.52 6.02
C THR A 116 6.49 -8.63 4.77
N SER A 117 5.70 -9.69 4.65
CA SER A 117 4.70 -9.81 3.57
C SER A 117 3.71 -8.63 3.64
N GLY A 118 3.21 -8.18 2.49
CA GLY A 118 2.30 -7.03 2.39
C GLY A 118 2.95 -5.67 2.64
N TYR A 119 4.27 -5.61 2.91
CA TYR A 119 4.96 -4.34 3.14
C TYR A 119 4.82 -3.36 1.98
N LEU A 120 4.81 -3.89 0.75
CA LEU A 120 4.69 -3.14 -0.48
C LEU A 120 3.45 -3.54 -1.29
N PRO A 121 2.98 -2.67 -2.19
CA PRO A 121 3.36 -1.26 -2.33
C PRO A 121 3.08 -0.47 -1.04
N LEU A 122 3.96 0.48 -0.69
CA LEU A 122 3.66 1.39 0.41
C LEU A 122 2.41 2.14 0.01
N CYS A 123 1.53 2.34 1.00
CA CYS A 123 0.29 3.06 0.87
C CYS A 123 0.52 4.31 -0.02
N VAL A 124 -0.07 4.33 -1.23
CA VAL A 124 0.15 5.36 -2.28
C VAL A 124 -0.74 6.59 -2.09
N VAL A 125 -1.55 6.61 -1.03
CA VAL A 125 -2.62 7.58 -0.79
C VAL A 125 -2.16 8.86 -0.06
N TRP A 126 -0.85 9.15 -0.03
CA TRP A 126 -0.23 10.18 0.84
C TRP A 126 0.40 11.39 0.10
N GLY A 127 0.29 11.48 -1.23
CA GLY A 127 0.71 12.67 -1.99
C GLY A 127 2.21 13.04 -1.89
N ARG A 128 2.60 14.19 -2.47
CA ARG A 128 4.02 14.61 -2.62
C ARG A 128 4.77 14.86 -1.30
N ASN A 129 4.04 15.24 -0.25
CA ASN A 129 4.60 15.43 1.08
C ASN A 129 4.42 14.12 1.85
N PHE A 130 5.29 13.14 1.56
CA PHE A 130 5.42 11.84 2.24
C PHE A 130 5.70 11.92 3.76
N GLY A 131 5.24 12.98 4.44
CA GLY A 131 5.01 13.02 5.88
C GLY A 131 3.66 12.40 6.20
N CYS A 132 3.60 11.71 7.33
CA CYS A 132 2.47 10.94 7.83
C CYS A 132 1.26 11.81 8.27
N PHE A 133 1.00 12.94 7.60
CA PHE A 133 -0.01 13.93 7.98
C PHE A 133 -1.25 13.78 7.10
N GLY A 134 -1.93 12.64 7.25
CA GLY A 134 -3.16 12.35 6.54
C GLY A 134 -3.76 11.02 6.95
N ARG A 135 -4.12 10.87 8.24
CA ARG A 135 -4.71 9.67 8.83
C ARG A 135 -6.06 9.31 8.18
N SER A 136 -6.08 8.76 6.97
CA SER A 136 -7.31 8.24 6.39
C SER A 136 -7.17 6.76 6.12
N TRP A 137 -7.37 5.99 7.18
CA TRP A 137 -7.46 4.52 7.11
C TRP A 137 -8.58 4.12 6.16
N ARG A 138 -9.57 5.02 6.03
CA ARG A 138 -10.64 4.95 5.05
C ARG A 138 -10.13 4.78 3.62
N LYS A 139 -9.13 5.55 3.17
CA LYS A 139 -8.61 5.44 1.80
C LYS A 139 -7.95 4.09 1.52
N LEU A 140 -7.21 3.55 2.48
CA LEU A 140 -6.62 2.22 2.34
C LEU A 140 -7.71 1.15 2.21
N TYR A 141 -8.74 1.26 3.04
CA TYR A 141 -9.91 0.38 2.94
C TYR A 141 -10.69 0.55 1.63
N ASP A 142 -10.86 1.78 1.14
CA ASP A 142 -11.55 2.05 -0.14
C ASP A 142 -10.82 1.34 -1.30
N LEU A 143 -9.48 1.31 -1.28
CA LEU A 143 -8.70 0.54 -2.24
C LEU A 143 -8.89 -0.98 -2.08
N PHE A 144 -8.93 -1.51 -0.85
CA PHE A 144 -9.21 -2.93 -0.62
C PHE A 144 -10.62 -3.32 -1.08
N SER A 145 -11.60 -2.46 -0.81
CA SER A 145 -12.97 -2.61 -1.29
C SER A 145 -13.00 -2.60 -2.82
N ARG A 146 -12.19 -1.75 -3.46
CA ARG A 146 -12.10 -1.72 -4.93
C ARG A 146 -11.44 -2.96 -5.51
N ILE A 147 -10.43 -3.52 -4.84
CA ILE A 147 -9.81 -4.79 -5.27
C ILE A 147 -10.81 -5.93 -5.23
N GLU A 148 -11.65 -5.98 -4.19
CA GLU A 148 -12.70 -6.98 -4.07
C GLU A 148 -13.70 -6.93 -5.23
N THR A 149 -14.09 -5.72 -5.65
CA THR A 149 -15.06 -5.54 -6.73
C THR A 149 -14.44 -5.66 -8.12
N CYS A 150 -13.12 -5.46 -8.24
CA CYS A 150 -12.37 -5.59 -9.48
C CYS A 150 -11.90 -7.02 -9.80
N LYS A 151 -12.38 -8.04 -9.07
CA LYS A 151 -12.07 -9.45 -9.34
C LYS A 151 -12.21 -9.75 -10.85
N PRO A 152 -11.19 -10.36 -11.49
CA PRO A 152 -11.27 -10.78 -12.89
C PRO A 152 -12.36 -11.84 -13.09
#